data_AF-A0A379Y0T9-F1
#
_entry.id   AF-A0A379Y0T9-F1
#
_cell.length_a   1.000
_cell.length_b   1.000
_cell.length_c   1.000
_cell.angle_alpha   90.00
_cell.angle_beta   90.00
_cell.angle_gamma   90.00
#
_symmetry.space_group_name_H-M   'P 1'
#
loop_
_entity.id
_entity.type
_entity.pdbx_description
1 polymer ?
#
loop_
_entity_poly.entity_id
_entity_poly.type
_entity_poly.pdbx_seq_one_letter_code
_entity_poly.pdbx_strand_id
1 'polypeptide(L)' 'MQALLDGQHDDEILDLVHKLHGSCSYSGVPRLKQLCFYLERQLRQGVTNDELEPEWLELLDEIELVIHAAHAHLTQPA' A
#
# COMPACT_ATOMS: atom_id res chain seq x y z
N MET A 1 -3.93 7.75 -5.31
CA MET A 1 -2.83 7.07 -6.05
C MET A 1 -2.76 7.46 -7.52
N GLN A 2 -3.86 7.51 -8.28
CA GLN A 2 -3.79 7.96 -9.69
C GLN A 2 -3.11 9.34 -9.84
N ALA A 3 -3.48 10.32 -9.01
CA ALA A 3 -2.83 11.65 -9.02
C ALA A 3 -1.32 11.61 -8.69
N LEU A 4 -0.87 10.63 -7.90
CA LEU A 4 0.53 10.44 -7.55
C LEU A 4 1.32 9.88 -8.74
N LEU A 5 0.73 8.91 -9.45
CA LEU A 5 1.25 8.32 -10.69
C LEU A 5 1.23 9.31 -11.86
N ASP A 6 0.33 10.30 -11.81
CA ASP A 6 0.29 11.41 -12.77
C ASP A 6 1.30 12.53 -12.43
N GLY A 7 2.20 12.30 -11.46
CA GLY A 7 3.31 13.19 -11.10
C GLY A 7 2.95 14.33 -10.14
N GLN A 8 1.80 14.28 -9.46
CA GLN A 8 1.45 15.30 -8.46
C GLN A 8 2.14 15.03 -7.12
N HIS A 9 2.73 16.08 -6.53
CA HIS A 9 3.28 16.03 -5.18
C HIS A 9 2.12 15.97 -4.18
N ASP A 10 2.07 14.90 -3.39
CA ASP A 10 1.07 14.69 -2.35
C ASP A 10 1.79 14.65 -1.00
N ASP A 11 1.75 15.76 -0.27
CA ASP A 11 2.38 15.88 1.05
C ASP A 11 1.78 14.89 2.07
N GLU A 12 0.59 14.34 1.81
CA GLU A 12 -0.12 13.42 2.71
C GLU A 12 0.20 11.94 2.43
N ILE A 13 0.87 11.62 1.32
CA ILE A 13 1.06 10.23 0.90
C ILE A 13 1.86 9.41 1.92
N LEU A 14 2.89 10.01 2.51
CA LEU A 14 3.69 9.37 3.55
C LEU A 14 2.83 9.02 4.78
N ASP A 15 1.96 9.94 5.19
CA ASP A 15 1.06 9.73 6.32
C ASP A 15 0.01 8.64 6.01
N LEU A 16 -0.49 8.57 4.78
CA LEU A 16 -1.40 7.52 4.34
C LEU A 16 -0.72 6.14 4.33
N VAL A 17 0.49 6.03 3.76
CA VAL A 17 1.25 4.78 3.76
C VAL A 17 1.58 4.34 5.19
N HIS A 18 1.97 5.28 6.06
CA HIS A 18 2.24 5.00 7.47
C HIS A 18 1.01 4.44 8.20
N LYS A 19 -0.17 5.05 8.00
CA LYS A 19 -1.43 4.54 8.57
C LYS A 19 -1.75 3.13 8.06
N LEU A 20 -1.64 2.90 6.75
CA LEU A 20 -1.90 1.59 6.15
C LEU A 20 -0.91 0.52 6.66
N HIS A 21 0.37 0.85 6.75
CA HIS A 21 1.40 -0.01 7.34
C HIS A 21 1.04 -0.41 8.78
N GLY A 22 0.62 0.56 9.61
CA GLY A 22 0.13 0.32 10.96
C GLY A 22 -1.05 -0.66 10.99
N SER A 23 -2.08 -0.43 10.18
CA SER A 23 -3.27 -1.29 10.08
C SER A 23 -2.95 -2.72 9.64
N CYS A 24 -1.98 -2.90 8.73
CA CYS A 24 -1.57 -4.23 8.25
C CYS A 24 -1.03 -5.13 9.38
N SER A 25 -0.50 -4.54 10.46
CA SER A 25 0.02 -5.28 11.61
C SER A 25 -1.03 -6.07 12.39
N TYR A 26 -2.32 -5.75 12.21
CA TYR A 26 -3.43 -6.39 12.92
C TYR A 26 -4.33 -7.24 12.00
N SER A 27 -4.02 -7.31 10.69
CA SER A 27 -4.94 -7.86 9.69
C SER A 27 -4.42 -9.13 8.99
N GLY A 28 -3.22 -9.60 9.30
CA GLY A 28 -2.70 -10.85 8.73
C GLY A 28 -2.34 -10.77 7.25
N VAL A 29 -1.91 -9.61 6.76
CA VAL A 29 -1.57 -9.34 5.35
C VAL A 29 -0.06 -9.10 5.17
N PRO A 30 0.79 -10.13 5.26
CA PRO A 30 2.24 -9.97 5.40
C PRO A 30 2.90 -9.28 4.20
N ARG A 31 2.45 -9.58 2.98
CA ARG A 31 3.00 -9.00 1.76
C ARG A 31 2.60 -7.53 1.60
N LEU A 32 1.31 -7.21 1.78
CA LEU A 32 0.85 -5.81 1.83
C LEU A 32 1.59 -4.99 2.89
N LYS A 33 1.82 -5.57 4.08
CA LYS A 33 2.60 -4.93 5.14
C LYS A 33 4.03 -4.60 4.69
N GLN A 34 4.70 -5.53 4.01
CA GLN A 34 6.07 -5.35 3.54
C GLN A 34 6.17 -4.23 2.49
N LEU A 35 5.21 -4.17 1.56
CA LEU A 35 5.14 -3.11 0.55
C LEU A 35 4.95 -1.74 1.21
N CYS A 36 4.01 -1.62 2.16
CA CYS A 36 3.80 -0.37 2.89
C CYS A 36 5.05 0.05 3.69
N PHE A 37 5.72 -0.89 4.35
CA PHE A 37 6.96 -0.63 5.07
C PHE A 37 8.08 -0.13 4.15
N TYR A 38 8.25 -0.77 2.98
CA TYR A 38 9.26 -0.38 2.01
C TYR A 38 8.99 1.04 1.48
N LEU A 39 7.77 1.29 1.00
CA LEU A 39 7.35 2.61 0.50
C LEU A 39 7.51 3.69 1.56
N GLU A 40 7.07 3.45 2.80
CA GLU A 40 7.22 4.40 3.90
C GLU A 40 8.70 4.77 4.12
N ARG A 41 9.59 3.78 4.09
CA ARG A 41 11.03 3.99 4.28
C ARG A 41 11.63 4.82 3.14
N GLN A 42 11.30 4.51 1.89
CA GLN A 42 11.83 5.22 0.72
C GLN A 42 11.34 6.67 0.67
N LEU A 43 10.05 6.89 0.96
CA LEU A 43 9.47 8.23 1.04
C LEU A 43 10.15 9.07 2.14
N ARG A 44 10.42 8.49 3.33
CA ARG A 44 11.18 9.18 4.39
C ARG A 44 12.62 9.52 3.99
N GLN A 45 13.18 8.80 3.03
CA GLN A 45 14.51 9.07 2.47
C GLN A 45 14.48 10.10 1.33
N GLY A 46 13.29 10.58 0.94
CA GLY A 46 13.12 11.57 -0.13
C GLY A 46 13.17 10.97 -1.53
N VAL A 47 13.01 9.65 -1.67
CA VAL A 47 12.87 9.01 -2.98
C VAL A 47 11.58 9.49 -3.63
N THR A 48 11.65 9.82 -4.92
CA THR A 48 10.52 10.41 -5.64
C THR A 48 9.45 9.37 -5.96
N ASN A 49 8.21 9.82 -6.20
CA ASN A 49 7.11 8.91 -6.56
C ASN A 49 7.37 8.22 -7.91
N ASP A 50 8.00 8.90 -8.86
CA ASP A 50 8.35 8.35 -10.17
C ASP A 50 9.34 7.18 -10.04
N GLU A 51 10.32 7.30 -9.15
CA GLU A 51 11.27 6.21 -8.87
C GLU A 51 10.64 5.02 -8.15
N LEU A 52 9.51 5.24 -7.46
CA LEU A 52 8.75 4.22 -6.72
C LEU A 52 7.54 3.68 -7.51
N GLU A 53 7.37 4.08 -8.77
CA GLU A 53 6.26 3.63 -9.62
C GLU A 53 6.06 2.10 -9.59
N PRO A 54 7.12 1.25 -9.70
CA PRO A 54 6.95 -0.20 -9.65
C PRO A 54 6.32 -0.68 -8.34
N GLU A 55 6.74 -0.14 -7.21
CA GLU A 55 6.24 -0.52 -5.88
C GLU A 55 4.83 0.00 -5.64
N TRP A 56 4.48 1.16 -6.20
CA TRP A 56 3.09 1.64 -6.18
C TRP A 56 2.16 0.72 -6.96
N LEU A 57 2.59 0.24 -8.13
CA LEU A 57 1.82 -0.73 -8.91
C LEU A 57 1.71 -2.07 -8.16
N GLU A 58 2.80 -2.56 -7.56
CA GLU A 58 2.78 -3.79 -6.77
C GLU A 58 1.88 -3.65 -5.52
N LEU A 59 1.86 -2.48 -4.88
CA LEU A 59 0.96 -2.18 -3.76
C LEU A 59 -0.51 -2.24 -4.20
N LEU A 60 -0.85 -1.64 -5.34
CA LEU A 60 -2.22 -1.66 -5.88
C LEU A 60 -2.66 -3.10 -6.20
N ASP A 61 -1.82 -3.87 -6.87
CA ASP A 61 -2.10 -5.28 -7.17
C ASP A 61 -2.31 -6.10 -5.89
N GLU A 62 -1.48 -5.90 -4.87
CA GLU A 62 -1.60 -6.60 -3.60
C GLU A 62 -2.88 -6.19 -2.83
N ILE A 63 -3.28 -4.91 -2.88
CA ILE A 63 -4.54 -4.45 -2.29
C ILE A 63 -5.72 -5.19 -2.92
N GLU A 64 -5.74 -5.31 -4.25
CA GLU A 64 -6.78 -6.06 -4.95
C GLU A 64 -6.79 -7.53 -4.52
N LEU A 65 -5.63 -8.20 -4.45
CA LEU A 65 -5.54 -9.57 -3.97
C LEU A 65 -6.09 -9.75 -2.54
N VAL A 66 -5.77 -8.82 -1.64
CA VAL A 66 -6.27 -8.82 -0.26
C VAL A 66 -7.79 -8.64 -0.22
N ILE A 67 -8.34 -7.72 -1.02
CA ILE A 67 -9.80 -7.50 -1.10
C ILE A 67 -10.51 -8.77 -1.59
N HIS A 68 -9.98 -9.41 -2.63
CA HIS A 68 -10.55 -10.66 -3.14
C HIS A 68 -10.50 -11.79 -2.10
N ALA A 69 -9.37 -11.95 -1.41
CA ALA A 69 -9.24 -12.94 -0.35
C ALA A 69 -10.19 -12.66 0.83
N ALA A 70 -10.30 -11.39 1.25
CA ALA A 70 -11.18 -10.97 2.33
C ALA A 70 -12.66 -11.25 1.99
N HIS A 71 -13.10 -10.95 0.77
CA HIS A 71 -14.45 -11.29 0.33
C HIS A 71 -14.72 -12.79 0.36
N ALA A 72 -13.77 -13.62 -0.08
CA ALA A 72 -13.91 -15.08 -0.01
C ALA A 72 -14.08 -15.56 1.44
N HIS A 73 -13.36 -14.97 2.40
CA HIS A 73 -13.48 -15.31 3.81
C HIS A 73 -14.78 -14.81 4.47
N LEU A 74 -15.24 -13.60 4.11
CA LEU A 74 -16.43 -12.98 4.71
C LEU A 74 -17.76 -13.53 4.17
N THR A 75 -17.74 -14.16 2.99
CA THR A 75 -18.95 -14.69 2.35
C THR A 75 -19.13 -16.20 2.52
N GLN A 76 -18.17 -16.89 3.15
CA GLN A 76 -18.29 -18.31 3.48
C GLN A 76 -19.13 -18.51 4.75
N PRO A 77 -20.15 -19.40 4.75
CA PRO A 77 -20.83 -19.80 5.97
C PRO A 77 -19.86 -20.57 6.88
N ALA A 78 -19.93 -20.29 8.19
CA ALA A 78 -19.09 -20.89 9.22
C ALA A 78 -19.24 -22.42 9.30
#